data_AF-A0A8T3UZN4-F1
#
_entry.id   AF-A0A8T3UZN4-F1
#
_cell.length_a   1.000
_cell.length_b   1.000
_cell.length_c   1.000
_cell.angle_alpha   90.00
_cell.angle_beta   90.00
_cell.angle_gamma   90.00
#
_symmetry.space_group_name_H-M   'P 1'
#
loop_
_entity.id
_entity.type
_entity.pdbx_description
1 polymer ?
#
loop_
_entity_poly.entity_id
_entity_poly.type
_entity_poly.pdbx_seq_one_letter_code
_entity_poly.pdbx_strand_id
1 'polypeptide(L)'
;MKYKRNKFKINNARINIIFILLFISNIILYVAFLNNLYHDSNFNIPFETLNNILTMVSAIIILGFISTRLPQFRNLGDSSIYEVCYLIIIGILSMVISYFNKTSNTEMFIAPYMEMFKVLSVMLIFMLIVTKTKPFKNIMKGKITRKNQILCLIIFSILGCIASLYHVYVNNTPANVRTLIIMIGGLFGGPFVGIPSGIIAGIFRFSQGGVTAFPCALSTVLSGIVGSLIYVWNGKKILRSLHSILLIFYFIGFEMLLIVILTPNNISFQFVEDIYPLMLFASVMGMALFLMIVQEQTQPKKEISYEEFRINEMENTLEEHLDRIEELEEEIDEIKNENSD
;
A
#
# COMPACT_ATOMS: atom_id res chain seq x y z
N MET A 1 13.24 -8.77 -40.12
CA MET A 1 13.51 -9.61 -38.93
C MET A 1 12.37 -9.46 -37.92
N LYS A 2 11.52 -10.48 -37.76
CA LYS A 2 10.43 -10.51 -36.77
C LYS A 2 11.03 -10.63 -35.36
N TYR A 3 11.05 -9.55 -34.59
CA TYR A 3 11.31 -9.60 -33.15
C TYR A 3 10.19 -10.43 -32.49
N LYS A 4 10.52 -11.66 -32.08
CA LYS A 4 9.69 -12.49 -31.20
C LYS A 4 9.46 -11.71 -29.89
N ARG A 5 8.35 -10.97 -29.82
CA ARG A 5 7.69 -10.64 -28.54
C ARG A 5 7.25 -11.97 -27.94
N ASN A 6 8.13 -12.62 -27.17
CA ASN A 6 7.72 -13.61 -26.19
C ASN A 6 6.88 -12.87 -25.14
N LYS A 7 5.57 -12.73 -25.42
CA LYS A 7 4.54 -12.49 -24.42
C LYS A 7 4.58 -13.69 -23.48
N PHE A 8 5.41 -13.64 -22.44
CA PHE A 8 5.21 -14.46 -21.26
C PHE A 8 3.80 -14.11 -20.75
N LYS A 9 2.82 -14.98 -21.03
CA LYS A 9 1.46 -14.87 -20.49
C LYS A 9 1.60 -14.83 -18.96
N ILE A 10 1.33 -13.68 -18.36
CA ILE A 10 1.07 -13.57 -16.92
C ILE A 10 0.01 -14.62 -16.62
N ASN A 11 0.27 -15.52 -15.69
CA ASN A 11 -0.65 -16.62 -15.41
C ASN A 11 -1.74 -16.15 -14.45
N ASN A 12 -2.54 -15.19 -14.94
CA ASN A 12 -3.63 -14.52 -14.22
C ASN A 12 -4.58 -15.53 -13.57
N ALA A 13 -4.79 -16.70 -14.17
CA ALA A 13 -5.65 -17.74 -13.64
C ALA A 13 -5.24 -18.20 -12.23
N ARG A 14 -3.93 -18.43 -11.97
CA ARG A 14 -3.47 -18.90 -10.66
C ARG A 14 -3.56 -17.81 -9.58
N ILE A 15 -3.24 -16.58 -9.95
CA ILE A 15 -3.39 -15.42 -9.06
C ILE A 15 -4.88 -15.23 -8.71
N ASN A 16 -5.75 -15.28 -9.72
CA ASN A 16 -7.20 -15.16 -9.53
C ASN A 16 -7.75 -16.27 -8.61
N ILE A 17 -7.24 -17.50 -8.68
CA ILE A 17 -7.64 -18.57 -7.74
C ILE A 17 -7.32 -18.19 -6.30
N ILE A 18 -6.14 -17.62 -6.00
CA ILE A 18 -5.83 -17.13 -4.65
C ILE A 18 -6.81 -16.03 -4.23
N PHE A 19 -7.07 -15.05 -5.10
CA PHE A 19 -8.02 -13.98 -4.79
C PHE A 19 -9.43 -14.52 -4.53
N ILE A 20 -9.89 -15.50 -5.31
CA ILE A 20 -11.19 -16.15 -5.13
C ILE A 20 -11.24 -16.89 -3.79
N LEU A 21 -10.20 -17.66 -3.45
CA LEU A 21 -10.13 -18.37 -2.17
C LEU A 21 -10.16 -17.40 -0.97
N LEU A 22 -9.38 -16.32 -1.03
CA LEU A 22 -9.38 -15.29 0.01
C LEU A 22 -10.71 -14.53 0.06
N PHE A 23 -11.35 -14.27 -1.09
CA PHE A 23 -12.66 -13.64 -1.13
C PHE A 23 -13.73 -14.53 -0.46
N ILE A 24 -13.75 -15.83 -0.80
CA ILE A 24 -14.66 -16.81 -0.19
C ILE A 24 -14.41 -16.89 1.33
N SER A 25 -13.15 -16.89 1.78
CA SER A 25 -12.86 -16.91 3.22
C SER A 25 -13.38 -15.67 3.95
N ASN A 26 -13.35 -14.50 3.30
CA ASN A 26 -13.94 -13.28 3.87
C ASN A 26 -15.47 -13.38 3.94
N ILE A 27 -16.14 -13.93 2.92
CA ILE A 27 -17.59 -14.18 2.98
C ILE A 27 -17.93 -15.08 4.16
N ILE A 28 -17.19 -16.19 4.35
CA ILE A 28 -17.40 -17.11 5.46
C ILE A 28 -17.23 -16.39 6.80
N LEU A 29 -16.17 -15.59 6.94
CA LEU A 29 -15.94 -14.79 8.15
C LEU A 29 -17.11 -13.84 8.44
N TYR A 30 -17.55 -13.06 7.45
CA TYR A 30 -18.62 -12.09 7.65
C TYR A 30 -19.95 -12.77 7.99
N VAL A 31 -20.28 -13.88 7.33
CA VAL A 31 -21.49 -14.66 7.66
C VAL A 31 -21.41 -15.21 9.09
N ALA A 32 -20.27 -15.77 9.49
CA ALA A 32 -20.07 -16.29 10.85
C ALA A 32 -20.17 -15.17 11.90
N PHE A 33 -19.55 -14.02 11.63
CA PHE A 33 -19.57 -12.86 12.51
C PHE A 33 -20.98 -12.28 12.67
N LEU A 34 -21.71 -12.11 11.56
CA LEU A 34 -23.10 -11.63 11.60
C LEU A 34 -24.05 -12.61 12.31
N ASN A 35 -23.86 -13.92 12.11
CA ASN A 35 -24.67 -14.92 12.80
C ASN A 35 -24.42 -14.92 14.31
N ASN A 36 -23.16 -14.72 14.73
CA ASN A 36 -22.82 -14.57 16.16
C ASN A 36 -23.48 -13.32 16.78
N LEU A 37 -23.44 -12.18 16.08
CA LEU A 37 -24.12 -10.96 16.50
C LEU A 37 -25.64 -11.11 16.61
N TYR A 38 -26.25 -11.99 15.79
CA TYR A 38 -27.69 -12.25 15.81
C TYR A 38 -28.10 -13.19 16.96
N HIS A 39 -27.25 -14.16 17.32
CA HIS A 39 -27.51 -15.09 18.44
C HIS A 39 -27.30 -14.46 19.83
N ASP A 40 -26.44 -13.45 19.96
CA ASP A 40 -26.43 -12.55 21.12
C ASP A 40 -27.62 -11.59 21.00
N SER A 41 -28.80 -12.08 21.37
CA SER A 41 -30.13 -11.49 21.16
C SER A 41 -30.42 -10.20 21.96
N ASN A 42 -29.50 -9.23 21.92
CA ASN A 42 -29.66 -7.86 22.40
C ASN A 42 -28.94 -6.85 21.47
N PHE A 43 -28.70 -7.20 20.20
CA PHE A 43 -28.14 -6.25 19.23
C PHE A 43 -29.20 -5.27 18.70
N ASN A 44 -29.71 -4.42 19.59
CA ASN A 44 -30.26 -3.13 19.18
C ASN A 44 -29.06 -2.21 18.96
N ILE A 45 -28.57 -2.08 17.73
CA ILE A 45 -27.74 -0.92 17.39
C ILE A 45 -28.61 0.28 17.70
N PRO A 46 -28.27 1.15 18.66
CA PRO A 46 -29.02 2.37 18.87
C PRO A 46 -29.10 3.10 17.53
N PHE A 47 -30.29 3.54 17.13
CA PHE A 47 -30.48 4.25 15.86
C PHE A 47 -29.45 5.38 15.69
N GLU A 48 -29.07 6.00 16.81
CA GLU A 48 -28.02 7.00 16.91
C GLU A 48 -26.63 6.50 16.48
N THR A 49 -26.21 5.30 16.88
CA THR A 49 -24.93 4.71 16.45
C THR A 49 -24.93 4.40 14.96
N LEU A 50 -26.05 3.90 14.42
CA LEU A 50 -26.20 3.65 12.99
C LEU A 50 -26.15 4.97 12.20
N ASN A 51 -26.80 6.02 12.70
CA ASN A 51 -26.80 7.34 12.10
C ASN A 51 -25.41 8.00 12.17
N ASN A 52 -24.66 7.81 13.26
CA ASN A 52 -23.28 8.29 13.42
C ASN A 52 -22.32 7.58 12.45
N ILE A 53 -22.49 6.27 12.23
CA ILE A 53 -21.70 5.52 11.25
C ILE A 53 -22.06 5.97 9.83
N LEU A 54 -23.35 6.11 9.52
CA LEU A 54 -23.81 6.53 8.20
C LEU A 54 -23.33 7.95 7.86
N THR A 55 -23.38 8.87 8.83
CA THR A 55 -22.86 10.23 8.68
C THR A 55 -21.34 10.24 8.52
N MET A 56 -20.57 9.46 9.31
CA MET A 56 -19.12 9.33 9.10
C MET A 56 -18.78 8.77 7.71
N VAL A 57 -19.45 7.70 7.28
CA VAL A 57 -19.21 7.09 5.96
C VAL A 57 -19.56 8.06 4.84
N SER A 58 -20.69 8.78 4.96
CA SER A 58 -21.06 9.81 4.00
C SER A 58 -20.05 10.96 3.94
N ALA A 59 -19.53 11.40 5.09
CA ALA A 59 -18.49 12.43 5.17
C ALA A 59 -17.18 11.95 4.53
N ILE A 60 -16.75 10.70 4.77
CA ILE A 60 -15.55 10.10 4.17
C ILE A 60 -15.71 9.97 2.64
N ILE A 61 -16.89 9.58 2.15
CA ILE A 61 -17.17 9.49 0.71
C ILE A 61 -17.15 10.88 0.08
N ILE A 62 -17.78 11.87 0.72
CA ILE A 62 -17.76 13.27 0.27
C ILE A 62 -16.32 13.82 0.29
N LEU A 63 -15.53 13.52 1.34
CA LEU A 63 -14.11 13.86 1.46
C LEU A 63 -13.27 13.22 0.36
N GLY A 64 -13.47 11.94 0.09
CA GLY A 64 -12.79 11.23 -0.99
C GLY A 64 -13.16 11.82 -2.36
N PHE A 65 -14.43 12.16 -2.56
CA PHE A 65 -14.91 12.79 -3.78
C PHE A 65 -14.30 14.20 -3.97
N ILE A 66 -14.33 15.04 -2.93
CA ILE A 66 -13.76 16.39 -2.92
C ILE A 66 -12.24 16.33 -3.12
N SER A 67 -11.52 15.49 -2.35
CA SER A 67 -10.06 15.32 -2.44
C SER A 67 -9.59 14.80 -3.79
N THR A 68 -10.34 13.89 -4.43
CA THR A 68 -9.98 13.34 -5.75
C THR A 68 -10.35 14.25 -6.92
N ARG A 69 -11.36 15.12 -6.76
CA ARG A 69 -11.82 16.04 -7.82
C ARG A 69 -11.22 17.46 -7.73
N LEU A 70 -10.87 17.96 -6.54
CA LEU A 70 -10.27 19.31 -6.39
C LEU A 70 -8.95 19.51 -7.15
N PRO A 71 -8.03 18.53 -7.26
CA PRO A 71 -6.82 18.69 -8.06
C PRO A 71 -7.10 18.99 -9.54
N GLN A 72 -8.29 18.63 -10.04
CA GLN A 72 -8.73 18.95 -11.40
C GLN A 72 -9.09 20.44 -11.54
N PHE A 73 -9.46 21.12 -10.44
CA PHE A 73 -9.78 22.55 -10.41
C PHE A 73 -8.53 23.44 -10.22
N ARG A 74 -7.39 22.89 -9.78
CA ARG A 74 -6.11 23.63 -9.70
C ARG A 74 -5.70 24.27 -11.05
N ASN A 75 -6.19 23.72 -12.16
CA ASN A 75 -5.93 24.23 -13.51
C ASN A 75 -6.89 25.34 -13.97
N LEU A 76 -7.84 25.79 -13.11
CA LEU A 76 -8.90 26.74 -13.47
C LEU A 76 -8.81 28.09 -12.73
N GLY A 77 -7.77 28.34 -11.90
CA GLY A 77 -7.58 29.63 -11.22
C GLY A 77 -6.31 29.72 -10.35
N ASP A 78 -6.14 30.84 -9.64
CA ASP A 78 -4.96 31.15 -8.83
C ASP A 78 -4.66 30.08 -7.76
N SER A 79 -3.48 29.48 -7.85
CA SER A 79 -3.02 28.37 -7.00
C SER A 79 -3.08 28.69 -5.49
N SER A 80 -2.94 29.96 -5.12
CA SER A 80 -2.97 30.42 -3.73
C SER A 80 -4.35 30.33 -3.10
N ILE A 81 -5.42 30.61 -3.86
CA ILE A 81 -6.81 30.54 -3.37
C ILE A 81 -7.20 29.08 -3.09
N TYR A 82 -6.74 28.15 -3.94
CA TYR A 82 -6.98 26.72 -3.73
C TYR A 82 -6.30 26.18 -2.47
N GLU A 83 -5.07 26.60 -2.19
CA GLU A 83 -4.36 26.19 -0.96
C GLU A 83 -5.04 26.74 0.29
N VAL A 84 -5.51 27.98 0.25
CA VAL A 84 -6.27 28.59 1.36
C VAL A 84 -7.61 27.89 1.56
N CYS A 85 -8.36 27.61 0.49
CA CYS A 85 -9.62 26.85 0.57
C CYS A 85 -9.38 25.42 1.10
N TYR A 86 -8.29 24.76 0.71
CA TYR A 86 -7.91 23.44 1.19
C TYR A 86 -7.60 23.45 2.70
N LEU A 87 -6.84 24.44 3.18
CA LEU A 87 -6.56 24.62 4.61
C LEU A 87 -7.81 24.93 5.42
N ILE A 88 -8.73 25.73 4.88
CA ILE A 88 -10.02 26.04 5.52
C ILE A 88 -10.90 24.77 5.61
N ILE A 89 -10.98 23.97 4.55
CA ILE A 89 -11.75 22.71 4.54
C ILE A 89 -11.18 21.71 5.54
N ILE A 90 -9.84 21.57 5.63
CA ILE A 90 -9.18 20.72 6.63
C ILE A 90 -9.39 21.26 8.05
N GLY A 91 -9.35 22.58 8.25
CA GLY A 91 -9.58 23.22 9.53
C GLY A 91 -11.01 23.00 10.04
N ILE A 92 -12.01 23.23 9.18
CA ILE A 92 -13.42 22.98 9.47
C ILE A 92 -13.65 21.48 9.74
N LEU A 93 -13.00 20.60 8.98
CA LEU A 93 -13.06 19.15 9.18
C LEU A 93 -12.48 18.72 10.53
N SER A 94 -11.32 19.24 10.90
CA SER A 94 -10.69 19.00 12.21
C SER A 94 -11.59 19.47 13.35
N MET A 95 -12.27 20.61 13.16
CA MET A 95 -13.22 21.17 14.11
C MET A 95 -14.50 20.33 14.22
N VAL A 96 -15.00 19.78 13.11
CA VAL A 96 -16.15 18.85 13.08
C VAL A 96 -15.79 17.53 13.77
N ILE A 97 -14.62 16.95 13.48
CA ILE A 97 -14.11 15.75 14.17
C ILE A 97 -13.97 16.03 15.67
N SER A 98 -13.46 17.21 16.06
CA SER A 98 -13.33 17.64 17.46
C SER A 98 -14.68 17.88 18.15
N TYR A 99 -15.68 18.41 17.44
CA TYR A 99 -17.04 18.61 17.95
C TYR A 99 -17.76 17.29 18.18
N PHE A 100 -17.66 16.33 17.25
CA PHE A 100 -18.13 14.96 17.48
C PHE A 100 -17.33 14.26 18.59
N ASN A 101 -16.05 14.62 18.78
CA ASN A 101 -15.23 14.09 19.87
C ASN A 101 -15.72 14.48 21.28
N LYS A 102 -16.49 15.57 21.40
CA LYS A 102 -17.01 16.05 22.69
C LYS A 102 -18.33 15.38 23.10
N THR A 103 -18.98 14.64 22.18
CA THR A 103 -20.35 14.13 22.36
C THR A 103 -20.42 12.60 22.40
N SER A 104 -19.30 11.89 22.25
CA SER A 104 -19.21 10.43 22.31
C SER A 104 -17.92 9.96 22.99
N ASN A 105 -17.88 8.72 23.47
CA ASN A 105 -16.69 7.99 23.95
C ASN A 105 -15.66 7.71 22.81
N THR A 106 -15.46 8.67 21.91
CA THR A 106 -14.63 8.56 20.70
C THR A 106 -13.14 8.48 20.99
N GLU A 107 -12.66 8.99 22.13
CA GLU A 107 -11.27 8.80 22.53
C GLU A 107 -10.91 7.32 22.69
N MET A 108 -11.80 6.51 23.29
CA MET A 108 -11.59 5.06 23.45
C MET A 108 -11.54 4.33 22.10
N PHE A 109 -12.30 4.82 21.11
CA PHE A 109 -12.34 4.23 19.77
C PHE A 109 -11.16 4.69 18.88
N ILE A 110 -10.77 5.97 18.94
CA ILE A 110 -9.75 6.56 18.05
C ILE A 110 -8.33 6.30 18.57
N ALA A 111 -8.13 6.24 19.89
CA ALA A 111 -6.79 6.08 20.48
C ALA A 111 -6.03 4.85 19.96
N PRO A 112 -6.63 3.65 19.85
CA PRO A 112 -5.93 2.48 19.30
C PRO A 112 -5.49 2.67 17.85
N TYR A 113 -6.26 3.39 17.02
CA TYR A 113 -5.89 3.70 15.64
C TYR A 113 -4.70 4.65 15.57
N MET A 114 -4.67 5.66 16.44
CA MET A 114 -3.55 6.59 16.52
C MET A 114 -2.27 5.90 17.01
N GLU A 115 -2.37 5.02 18.01
CA GLU A 115 -1.24 4.21 18.47
C GLU A 115 -0.76 3.25 17.38
N MET A 116 -1.68 2.59 16.67
CA MET A 116 -1.33 1.71 15.57
C MET A 116 -0.70 2.47 14.42
N PHE A 117 -1.15 3.69 14.15
CA PHE A 117 -0.53 4.56 13.16
C PHE A 117 0.91 4.94 13.54
N LYS A 118 1.20 5.17 14.83
CA LYS A 118 2.58 5.38 15.31
C LYS A 118 3.44 4.14 15.09
N VAL A 119 2.95 2.96 15.47
CA VAL A 119 3.65 1.68 15.23
C VAL A 119 3.89 1.47 13.73
N LEU A 120 2.88 1.68 12.90
CA LEU A 120 2.99 1.58 11.45
C LEU A 120 4.02 2.57 10.89
N SER A 121 4.03 3.82 11.36
CA SER A 121 4.98 4.83 10.92
C SER A 121 6.43 4.43 11.20
N VAL A 122 6.70 3.89 12.39
CA VAL A 122 8.02 3.35 12.75
C VAL A 122 8.40 2.18 11.85
N MET A 123 7.48 1.25 11.59
CA MET A 123 7.73 0.13 10.67
C MET A 123 7.98 0.61 9.24
N LEU A 124 7.28 1.65 8.77
CA LEU A 124 7.49 2.24 7.45
C LEU A 124 8.83 2.94 7.34
N ILE A 125 9.32 3.60 8.41
CA ILE A 125 10.68 4.16 8.44
C ILE A 125 11.71 3.05 8.28
N PHE A 126 11.57 1.95 9.02
CA PHE A 126 12.46 0.79 8.85
C PHE A 126 12.38 0.22 7.43
N MET A 127 11.17 0.06 6.89
CA MET A 127 10.98 -0.40 5.51
C MET A 127 11.59 0.57 4.48
N LEU A 128 11.52 1.88 4.71
CA LEU A 128 12.16 2.89 3.87
C LEU A 128 13.68 2.72 3.90
N ILE A 129 14.28 2.55 5.07
CA ILE A 129 15.71 2.26 5.20
C ILE A 129 16.07 1.01 4.41
N VAL A 130 15.29 -0.08 4.57
CA VAL A 130 15.46 -1.32 3.81
C VAL A 130 15.41 -1.08 2.31
N THR A 131 14.45 -0.29 1.82
CA THR A 131 14.33 0.00 0.38
C THR A 131 15.56 0.73 -0.18
N LYS A 132 16.27 1.51 0.64
CA LYS A 132 17.50 2.21 0.23
C LYS A 132 18.72 1.28 0.19
N THR A 133 18.69 0.12 0.83
CA THR A 133 19.82 -0.81 0.87
C THR A 133 20.14 -1.43 -0.49
N LYS A 134 21.43 -1.72 -0.73
CA LYS A 134 21.90 -2.42 -1.94
C LYS A 134 21.20 -3.77 -2.20
N PRO A 135 21.04 -4.68 -1.21
CA PRO A 135 20.40 -5.98 -1.45
C PRO A 135 18.95 -5.83 -1.94
N PHE A 136 18.16 -4.96 -1.32
CA PHE A 136 16.77 -4.74 -1.73
C PHE A 136 16.69 -4.12 -3.13
N LYS A 137 17.46 -3.07 -3.40
CA LYS A 137 17.54 -2.44 -4.73
C LYS A 137 17.94 -3.42 -5.83
N ASN A 138 18.88 -4.31 -5.53
CA ASN A 138 19.31 -5.33 -6.49
C ASN A 138 18.20 -6.31 -6.82
N ILE A 139 17.44 -6.78 -5.82
CA ILE A 139 16.28 -7.66 -6.05
C ILE A 139 15.21 -6.93 -6.89
N MET A 140 14.92 -5.66 -6.58
CA MET A 140 13.98 -4.83 -7.35
C MET A 140 14.40 -4.62 -8.81
N LYS A 141 15.71 -4.54 -9.08
CA LYS A 141 16.26 -4.48 -10.44
C LYS A 141 16.38 -5.85 -11.12
N GLY A 142 15.86 -6.91 -10.51
CA GLY A 142 15.95 -8.28 -11.03
C GLY A 142 17.33 -8.94 -10.89
N LYS A 143 18.30 -8.28 -10.23
CA LYS A 143 19.64 -8.83 -9.93
C LYS A 143 19.57 -9.74 -8.70
N ILE A 144 18.89 -10.87 -8.86
CA ILE A 144 18.68 -11.86 -7.81
C ILE A 144 19.98 -12.66 -7.59
N THR A 145 20.68 -12.38 -6.50
CA THR A 145 21.84 -13.16 -6.05
C THR A 145 21.54 -13.79 -4.70
N ARG A 146 22.15 -14.96 -4.41
CA ARG A 146 21.96 -15.64 -3.11
C ARG A 146 22.31 -14.74 -1.93
N LYS A 147 23.37 -13.93 -2.05
CA LYS A 147 23.76 -12.95 -1.03
C LYS A 147 22.66 -11.92 -0.76
N ASN A 148 22.08 -11.33 -1.81
CA ASN A 148 21.01 -10.33 -1.64
C ASN A 148 19.74 -10.96 -1.04
N GLN A 149 19.41 -12.19 -1.44
CA GLN A 149 18.26 -12.93 -0.88
C GLN A 149 18.46 -13.26 0.59
N ILE A 150 19.63 -13.77 1.00
CA ILE A 150 19.94 -14.07 2.41
C ILE A 150 19.87 -12.79 3.25
N LEU A 151 20.43 -11.68 2.77
CA LEU A 151 20.35 -10.40 3.48
C LEU A 151 18.90 -9.91 3.60
N CYS A 152 18.10 -10.00 2.55
CA CYS A 152 16.68 -9.62 2.63
C CYS A 152 15.89 -10.55 3.55
N LEU A 153 16.15 -11.86 3.52
CA LEU A 153 15.58 -12.82 4.46
C LEU A 153 15.85 -12.39 5.90
N ILE A 154 17.12 -12.14 6.25
CA ILE A 154 17.50 -11.73 7.61
C ILE A 154 16.76 -10.45 8.01
N ILE A 155 16.76 -9.45 7.13
CA ILE A 155 16.07 -8.16 7.36
C ILE A 155 14.57 -8.37 7.60
N PHE A 156 13.87 -9.08 6.71
CA PHE A 156 12.42 -9.29 6.82
C PHE A 156 12.06 -10.18 8.02
N SER A 157 12.91 -11.13 8.39
CA SER A 157 12.75 -11.92 9.61
C SER A 157 12.84 -11.05 10.86
N ILE A 158 13.88 -10.20 10.95
CA ILE A 158 14.05 -9.26 12.07
C ILE A 158 12.87 -8.30 12.15
N LEU A 159 12.47 -7.70 11.03
CA LEU A 159 11.31 -6.80 11.00
C LEU A 159 10.01 -7.51 11.36
N GLY A 160 9.81 -8.76 10.95
CA GLY A 160 8.66 -9.57 11.37
C GLY A 160 8.65 -9.82 12.87
N CYS A 161 9.79 -10.18 13.48
CA CYS A 161 9.90 -10.34 14.93
C CYS A 161 9.64 -9.01 15.66
N ILE A 162 10.24 -7.92 15.20
CA ILE A 162 10.02 -6.56 15.74
C ILE A 162 8.54 -6.18 15.64
N ALA A 163 7.89 -6.40 14.50
CA ALA A 163 6.45 -6.16 14.34
C ALA A 163 5.57 -7.06 15.22
N SER A 164 6.10 -8.15 15.76
CA SER A 164 5.42 -8.97 16.78
C SER A 164 5.57 -8.38 18.19
N LEU A 165 6.68 -7.68 18.45
CA LEU A 165 6.96 -7.04 19.73
C LEU A 165 6.22 -5.71 19.87
N TYR A 166 6.20 -4.89 18.81
CA TYR A 166 5.46 -3.63 18.78
C TYR A 166 4.02 -3.88 18.34
N HIS A 167 3.17 -4.22 19.30
CA HIS A 167 1.72 -4.37 19.13
C HIS A 167 0.96 -3.32 19.95
N VAL A 168 -0.28 -3.08 19.56
CA VAL A 168 -1.23 -2.22 20.28
C VAL A 168 -2.28 -3.12 20.92
N TYR A 169 -2.61 -2.88 22.18
CA TYR A 169 -3.66 -3.63 22.85
C TYR A 169 -5.02 -2.95 22.63
N VAL A 170 -6.00 -3.72 22.15
CA VAL A 170 -7.42 -3.35 22.15
C VAL A 170 -8.13 -4.37 23.03
N ASN A 171 -8.72 -3.95 24.14
CA ASN A 171 -9.40 -4.84 25.10
C ASN A 171 -8.55 -6.07 25.51
N ASN A 172 -7.26 -5.86 25.78
CA ASN A 172 -6.26 -6.90 26.08
C ASN A 172 -5.91 -7.86 24.92
N THR A 173 -6.40 -7.55 23.72
CA THR A 173 -6.07 -8.28 22.50
C THR A 173 -4.94 -7.58 21.73
N PRO A 174 -3.80 -8.24 21.45
CA PRO A 174 -2.68 -7.62 20.76
C PRO A 174 -2.90 -7.54 19.23
N ALA A 175 -3.04 -6.33 18.70
CA ALA A 175 -3.08 -6.01 17.28
C ALA A 175 -1.68 -5.64 16.76
N ASN A 176 -1.32 -6.03 15.54
CA ASN A 176 0.00 -5.74 14.97
C ASN A 176 -0.01 -5.71 13.42
N VAL A 177 1.13 -5.39 12.82
CA VAL A 177 1.32 -5.32 11.35
C VAL A 177 2.30 -6.37 10.82
N ARG A 178 2.55 -7.46 11.56
CA ARG A 178 3.54 -8.49 11.19
C ARG A 178 3.22 -9.14 9.85
N THR A 179 1.96 -9.51 9.65
CA THR A 179 1.47 -10.16 8.44
C THR A 179 1.78 -9.32 7.19
N LEU A 180 1.62 -7.99 7.28
CA LEU A 180 1.98 -7.04 6.23
C LEU A 180 3.48 -7.13 5.88
N ILE A 181 4.37 -7.06 6.88
CA ILE A 181 5.82 -7.07 6.68
C ILE A 181 6.27 -8.36 5.96
N ILE A 182 5.79 -9.51 6.43
CA ILE A 182 6.15 -10.80 5.84
C ILE A 182 5.57 -10.94 4.42
N MET A 183 4.34 -10.49 4.18
CA MET A 183 3.75 -10.48 2.85
C MET A 183 4.55 -9.61 1.87
N ILE A 184 4.99 -8.42 2.29
CA ILE A 184 5.88 -7.58 1.49
C ILE A 184 7.20 -8.32 1.18
N GLY A 185 7.79 -8.99 2.17
CA GLY A 185 8.99 -9.82 1.95
C GLY A 185 8.79 -10.88 0.87
N GLY A 186 7.63 -11.55 0.84
CA GLY A 186 7.28 -12.53 -0.19
C GLY A 186 7.00 -11.90 -1.56
N LEU A 187 6.20 -10.82 -1.61
CA LEU A 187 5.79 -10.15 -2.84
C LEU A 187 6.96 -9.51 -3.60
N PHE A 188 7.97 -9.04 -2.88
CA PHE A 188 9.09 -8.28 -3.46
C PHE A 188 10.41 -9.07 -3.43
N GLY A 189 10.62 -9.89 -2.40
CA GLY A 189 11.81 -10.74 -2.23
C GLY A 189 11.67 -12.15 -2.81
N GLY A 190 10.45 -12.60 -3.09
CA GLY A 190 10.14 -13.93 -3.61
C GLY A 190 10.28 -15.06 -2.58
N PRO A 191 10.20 -16.33 -3.02
CA PRO A 191 10.09 -17.49 -2.14
C PRO A 191 11.27 -17.70 -1.19
N PHE A 192 12.48 -17.31 -1.60
CA PHE A 192 13.68 -17.42 -0.76
C PHE A 192 13.76 -16.35 0.34
N VAL A 193 12.87 -15.35 0.31
CA VAL A 193 12.79 -14.31 1.34
C VAL A 193 11.50 -14.51 2.13
N GLY A 194 10.34 -14.50 1.47
CA GLY A 194 9.04 -14.51 2.16
C GLY A 194 8.75 -15.76 2.98
N ILE A 195 8.98 -16.95 2.42
CA ILE A 195 8.68 -18.22 3.11
C ILE A 195 9.55 -18.40 4.37
N PRO A 196 10.89 -18.34 4.30
CA PRO A 196 11.71 -18.49 5.50
C PRO A 196 11.52 -17.37 6.51
N SER A 197 11.32 -16.11 6.07
CA SER A 197 11.00 -15.01 7.00
C SER A 197 9.66 -15.23 7.70
N GLY A 198 8.64 -15.74 6.99
CA GLY A 198 7.36 -16.11 7.58
C GLY A 198 7.49 -17.24 8.60
N ILE A 199 8.31 -18.26 8.32
CA ILE A 199 8.60 -19.35 9.27
C ILE A 199 9.27 -18.79 10.53
N ILE A 200 10.32 -17.98 10.39
CA ILE A 200 11.06 -17.42 11.54
C ILE A 200 10.15 -16.51 12.38
N ALA A 201 9.44 -15.58 11.75
CA ALA A 201 8.52 -14.67 12.46
C ALA A 201 7.31 -15.42 13.03
N GLY A 202 6.84 -16.48 12.37
CA GLY A 202 5.77 -17.34 12.85
C GLY A 202 6.18 -18.14 14.09
N ILE A 203 7.37 -18.75 14.08
CA ILE A 203 7.94 -19.43 15.26
C ILE A 203 8.11 -18.43 16.41
N PHE A 204 8.62 -17.23 16.11
CA PHE A 204 8.76 -16.18 17.12
C PHE A 204 7.39 -15.81 17.71
N ARG A 205 6.36 -15.60 16.89
CA ARG A 205 5.00 -15.34 17.38
C ARG A 205 4.47 -16.48 18.23
N PHE A 206 4.66 -17.72 17.78
CA PHE A 206 4.19 -18.90 18.50
C PHE A 206 4.83 -18.97 19.89
N SER A 207 6.13 -18.65 19.99
CA SER A 207 6.87 -18.64 21.26
C SER A 207 6.37 -17.60 22.27
N GLN A 208 5.69 -16.55 21.83
CA GLN A 208 5.09 -15.55 22.73
C GLN A 208 3.87 -16.09 23.49
N GLY A 209 3.31 -17.24 23.08
CA GLY A 209 2.14 -17.82 23.73
C GLY A 209 0.87 -16.97 23.59
N GLY A 210 -0.11 -17.27 24.44
CA GLY A 210 -1.45 -16.67 24.38
C GLY A 210 -2.41 -17.39 23.44
N VAL A 211 -3.70 -17.06 23.57
CA VAL A 211 -4.78 -17.80 22.90
C VAL A 211 -4.67 -17.75 21.37
N THR A 212 -4.21 -16.62 20.81
CA THR A 212 -4.02 -16.45 19.37
C THR A 212 -2.63 -16.86 18.86
N ALA A 213 -1.79 -17.50 19.68
CA ALA A 213 -0.42 -17.86 19.31
C ALA A 213 -0.35 -18.69 18.03
N PHE A 214 -1.13 -19.77 17.98
CA PHE A 214 -1.16 -20.69 16.86
C PHE A 214 -1.78 -20.07 15.59
N PRO A 215 -3.01 -19.52 15.61
CA PRO A 215 -3.60 -18.94 14.39
C PRO A 215 -2.77 -17.78 13.83
N CYS A 216 -2.24 -16.89 14.67
CA CYS A 216 -1.40 -15.78 14.20
C CYS A 216 -0.02 -16.25 13.71
N ALA A 217 0.57 -17.31 14.28
CA ALA A 217 1.80 -17.88 13.75
C ALA A 217 1.56 -18.51 12.37
N LEU A 218 0.47 -19.26 12.23
CA LEU A 218 0.09 -19.89 10.97
C LEU A 218 -0.21 -18.86 9.88
N SER A 219 -1.01 -17.81 10.19
CA SER A 219 -1.30 -16.72 9.24
C SER A 219 -0.02 -16.03 8.77
N THR A 220 0.96 -15.84 9.65
CA THR A 220 2.26 -15.24 9.33
C THR A 220 3.04 -16.09 8.33
N VAL A 221 3.09 -17.41 8.52
CA VAL A 221 3.75 -18.31 7.56
C VAL A 221 3.03 -18.29 6.22
N LEU A 222 1.69 -18.38 6.25
CA LEU A 222 0.86 -18.37 5.05
C LEU A 222 0.98 -17.07 4.26
N SER A 223 1.16 -15.91 4.91
CA SER A 223 1.32 -14.63 4.22
C SER A 223 2.62 -14.58 3.42
N GLY A 224 3.69 -15.16 3.98
CA GLY A 224 4.97 -15.33 3.31
C GLY A 224 4.87 -16.26 2.10
N ILE A 225 4.12 -17.36 2.23
CA ILE A 225 3.86 -18.31 1.13
C ILE A 225 3.04 -17.63 0.03
N VAL A 226 1.90 -17.01 0.37
CA VAL A 226 1.00 -16.36 -0.59
C VAL A 226 1.71 -15.25 -1.35
N GLY A 227 2.43 -14.36 -0.65
CA GLY A 227 3.22 -13.30 -1.29
C GLY A 227 4.26 -13.87 -2.26
N SER A 228 4.94 -14.95 -1.85
CA SER A 228 5.96 -15.62 -2.67
C SER A 228 5.39 -16.33 -3.90
N LEU A 229 4.24 -16.98 -3.78
CA LEU A 229 3.55 -17.62 -4.91
C LEU A 229 3.13 -16.59 -5.94
N ILE A 230 2.55 -15.47 -5.48
CA ILE A 230 2.16 -14.36 -6.35
C ILE A 230 3.36 -13.76 -7.04
N TYR A 231 4.49 -13.57 -6.34
CA TYR A 231 5.73 -13.12 -6.97
C TYR A 231 6.16 -14.03 -8.12
N VAL A 232 6.15 -15.35 -7.92
CA VAL A 232 6.54 -16.33 -8.96
C VAL A 232 5.55 -16.32 -10.13
N TRP A 233 4.24 -16.33 -9.86
CA TRP A 233 3.21 -16.39 -10.89
C TRP A 233 3.02 -15.09 -11.67
N ASN A 234 3.38 -13.95 -11.06
CA ASN A 234 3.47 -12.66 -11.74
C ASN A 234 4.78 -12.49 -12.54
N GLY A 235 5.55 -13.56 -12.73
CA GLY A 235 6.78 -13.55 -13.52
C GLY A 235 7.92 -12.79 -12.85
N LYS A 236 8.00 -12.83 -11.51
CA LYS A 236 9.03 -12.16 -10.68
C LYS A 236 9.00 -10.64 -10.79
N LYS A 237 7.82 -10.08 -11.10
CA LYS A 237 7.57 -8.65 -11.19
C LYS A 237 6.73 -8.17 -10.01
N ILE A 238 6.86 -6.90 -9.68
CA ILE A 238 6.01 -6.23 -8.71
C ILE A 238 4.56 -6.31 -9.22
N LEU A 239 3.67 -6.77 -8.35
CA LEU A 239 2.24 -6.81 -8.62
C LEU A 239 1.70 -5.38 -8.71
N ARG A 240 0.68 -5.15 -9.55
CA ARG A 240 0.03 -3.83 -9.67
C ARG A 240 -0.44 -3.36 -8.28
N SER A 241 -0.24 -2.08 -7.98
CA SER A 241 -0.47 -1.52 -6.63
C SER A 241 -1.85 -1.83 -6.07
N LEU A 242 -2.91 -1.67 -6.87
CA LEU A 242 -4.27 -2.00 -6.46
C LEU A 242 -4.43 -3.49 -6.09
N HIS A 243 -3.82 -4.40 -6.83
CA HIS A 243 -3.92 -5.83 -6.55
C HIS A 243 -3.14 -6.19 -5.27
N SER A 244 -1.99 -5.56 -5.03
CA SER A 244 -1.24 -5.74 -3.77
C SER A 244 -2.03 -5.27 -2.54
N ILE A 245 -2.76 -4.15 -2.68
CA ILE A 245 -3.65 -3.62 -1.64
C ILE A 245 -4.85 -4.56 -1.40
N LEU A 246 -5.50 -5.02 -2.47
CA LEU A 246 -6.60 -5.99 -2.35
C LEU A 246 -6.14 -7.32 -1.76
N LEU A 247 -4.92 -7.75 -2.09
CA LEU A 247 -4.36 -8.99 -1.55
C LEU A 247 -4.24 -8.91 -0.02
N ILE A 248 -3.63 -7.84 0.50
CA ILE A 248 -3.47 -7.70 1.96
C ILE A 248 -4.84 -7.51 2.62
N PHE A 249 -5.77 -6.77 2.02
CA PHE A 249 -7.14 -6.61 2.51
C PHE A 249 -7.80 -7.97 2.75
N TYR A 250 -7.85 -8.83 1.72
CA TYR A 250 -8.49 -10.13 1.85
C TYR A 250 -7.69 -11.06 2.77
N PHE A 251 -6.37 -10.96 2.77
CA PHE A 251 -5.53 -11.81 3.62
C PHE A 251 -5.72 -11.51 5.11
N ILE A 252 -5.92 -10.25 5.51
CA ILE A 252 -6.22 -9.92 6.91
C ILE A 252 -7.57 -10.51 7.34
N GLY A 253 -8.58 -10.50 6.47
CA GLY A 253 -9.83 -11.21 6.76
C GLY A 253 -9.65 -12.73 6.83
N PHE A 254 -8.81 -13.31 5.97
CA PHE A 254 -8.44 -14.72 6.09
C PHE A 254 -7.72 -15.04 7.42
N GLU A 255 -6.84 -14.15 7.90
CA GLU A 255 -6.20 -14.26 9.20
C GLU A 255 -7.23 -14.25 10.34
N MET A 256 -8.24 -13.37 10.29
CA MET A 256 -9.32 -13.37 11.27
C MET A 256 -10.16 -14.64 11.21
N LEU A 257 -10.40 -15.19 10.01
CA LEU A 257 -11.08 -16.48 9.89
C LEU A 257 -10.28 -17.60 10.56
N LEU A 258 -8.95 -17.62 10.42
CA LEU A 258 -8.11 -18.57 11.13
C LEU A 258 -8.22 -18.41 12.65
N ILE A 259 -8.33 -17.17 13.15
CA ILE A 259 -8.60 -16.94 14.57
C ILE A 259 -9.93 -17.56 14.97
N VAL A 260 -11.02 -17.33 14.23
CA VAL A 260 -12.34 -17.92 14.53
C VAL A 260 -12.32 -19.45 14.54
N ILE A 261 -11.67 -20.08 13.55
CA ILE A 261 -11.70 -21.54 13.39
C ILE A 261 -10.77 -22.25 14.40
N LEU A 262 -9.62 -21.66 14.72
CA LEU A 262 -8.56 -22.32 15.49
C LEU A 262 -8.50 -21.86 16.96
N THR A 263 -9.37 -20.94 17.36
CA THR A 263 -9.47 -20.42 18.73
C THR A 263 -10.81 -20.84 19.32
N PRO A 264 -10.92 -21.08 20.64
CA PRO A 264 -12.20 -21.36 21.28
C PRO A 264 -13.29 -20.32 20.95
N ASN A 265 -14.48 -20.81 20.59
CA ASN A 265 -15.60 -19.99 20.10
C ASN A 265 -16.00 -18.87 21.07
N ASN A 266 -15.92 -19.13 22.39
CA ASN A 266 -16.35 -18.21 23.44
C ASN A 266 -15.56 -16.90 23.50
N ILE A 267 -14.39 -16.83 22.87
CA ILE A 267 -13.55 -15.63 22.85
C ILE A 267 -13.21 -15.20 21.42
N SER A 268 -13.17 -16.12 20.47
CA SER A 268 -12.68 -15.85 19.10
C SER A 268 -13.37 -14.68 18.39
N PHE A 269 -14.68 -14.51 18.55
CA PHE A 269 -15.42 -13.40 17.94
C PHE A 269 -15.11 -12.04 18.61
N GLN A 270 -14.86 -12.03 19.91
CA GLN A 270 -14.38 -10.84 20.62
C GLN A 270 -13.03 -10.39 20.08
N PHE A 271 -12.10 -11.33 19.83
CA PHE A 271 -10.82 -11.01 19.18
C PHE A 271 -11.05 -10.36 17.81
N VAL A 272 -11.94 -10.92 16.98
CA VAL A 272 -12.24 -10.34 15.65
C VAL A 272 -12.81 -8.93 15.79
N GLU A 273 -13.76 -8.71 16.69
CA GLU A 273 -14.35 -7.39 16.93
C GLU A 273 -13.31 -6.36 17.37
N ASP A 274 -12.41 -6.75 18.27
CA ASP A 274 -11.38 -5.87 18.85
C ASP A 274 -10.32 -5.46 17.83
N ILE A 275 -9.72 -6.42 17.10
CA ILE A 275 -8.50 -6.13 16.31
C ILE A 275 -8.69 -6.11 14.81
N TYR A 276 -9.75 -6.71 14.27
CA TYR A 276 -9.91 -6.79 12.81
C TYR A 276 -9.98 -5.41 12.15
N PRO A 277 -10.81 -4.46 12.62
CA PRO A 277 -10.90 -3.14 11.98
C PRO A 277 -9.57 -2.38 12.03
N LEU A 278 -8.87 -2.48 13.16
CA LEU A 278 -7.59 -1.82 13.40
C LEU A 278 -6.46 -2.39 12.54
N MET A 279 -6.33 -3.72 12.50
CA MET A 279 -5.30 -4.42 11.72
C MET A 279 -5.55 -4.29 10.22
N LEU A 280 -6.82 -4.30 9.79
CA LEU A 280 -7.19 -4.10 8.39
C LEU A 280 -6.79 -2.70 7.92
N PHE A 281 -7.15 -1.67 8.69
CA PHE A 281 -6.76 -0.29 8.42
C PHE A 281 -5.23 -0.16 8.30
N ALA A 282 -4.50 -0.61 9.32
CA ALA A 282 -3.05 -0.45 9.38
C ALA A 282 -2.34 -1.21 8.25
N SER A 283 -2.79 -2.42 7.92
CA SER A 283 -2.16 -3.25 6.89
C SER A 283 -2.41 -2.73 5.48
N VAL A 284 -3.63 -2.27 5.19
CA VAL A 284 -4.00 -1.67 3.90
C VAL A 284 -3.26 -0.36 3.68
N MET A 285 -3.28 0.54 4.68
CA MET A 285 -2.54 1.80 4.64
C MET A 285 -1.03 1.55 4.53
N GLY A 286 -0.50 0.61 5.29
CA GLY A 286 0.92 0.25 5.25
C GLY A 286 1.37 -0.28 3.90
N MET A 287 0.57 -1.14 3.26
CA MET A 287 0.85 -1.61 1.90
C MET A 287 0.81 -0.46 0.89
N ALA A 288 -0.20 0.41 0.97
CA ALA A 288 -0.32 1.56 0.07
C ALA A 288 0.89 2.52 0.18
N LEU A 289 1.26 2.90 1.41
CA LEU A 289 2.42 3.75 1.68
C LEU A 289 3.73 3.09 1.26
N PHE A 290 3.88 1.79 1.52
CA PHE A 290 5.05 1.04 1.07
C PHE A 290 5.17 1.05 -0.46
N LEU A 291 4.07 0.84 -1.18
CA LEU A 291 4.04 0.88 -2.64
C LEU A 291 4.40 2.26 -3.18
N MET A 292 3.93 3.35 -2.55
CA MET A 292 4.34 4.71 -2.90
C MET A 292 5.86 4.90 -2.79
N ILE A 293 6.46 4.44 -1.68
CA ILE A 293 7.92 4.51 -1.45
C ILE A 293 8.68 3.73 -2.53
N VAL A 294 8.19 2.54 -2.91
CA VAL A 294 8.85 1.70 -3.93
C VAL A 294 8.67 2.27 -5.33
N GLN A 295 7.50 2.80 -5.66
CA GLN A 295 7.24 3.43 -6.96
C GLN A 295 8.14 4.64 -7.18
N GLU A 296 8.28 5.52 -6.19
CA GLU A 296 9.17 6.68 -6.25
C GLU A 296 10.63 6.28 -6.56
N GLN A 297 11.08 5.13 -6.08
CA GLN A 297 12.46 4.65 -6.30
C GLN A 297 12.65 3.85 -7.58
N THR A 298 11.56 3.37 -8.19
CA THR A 298 11.59 2.56 -9.41
C THR A 298 11.24 3.36 -10.66
N GLN A 299 10.66 4.55 -10.51
CA GLN A 299 10.58 5.50 -11.61
C GLN A 299 12.00 5.84 -12.08
N PRO A 300 12.30 5.74 -13.39
CA PRO A 300 13.53 6.32 -13.91
C PRO A 300 13.53 7.79 -13.49
N LYS A 301 14.63 8.26 -12.88
CA LYS A 301 14.84 9.69 -12.69
C LYS A 301 14.47 10.38 -14.01
N LYS A 302 13.81 11.53 -13.93
CA LYS A 302 13.49 12.44 -15.05
C LYS A 302 14.71 12.91 -15.86
N GLU A 303 15.86 12.23 -15.79
CA GLU A 303 17.02 12.42 -16.67
C GLU A 303 16.62 12.23 -18.14
N ILE A 304 15.67 11.33 -18.46
CA ILE A 304 15.16 11.19 -19.85
C ILE A 304 14.41 12.45 -20.29
N SER A 305 13.63 13.08 -19.41
CA SER A 305 12.91 14.32 -19.72
C SER A 305 13.83 15.54 -19.81
N TYR A 306 14.96 15.54 -19.09
CA TYR A 306 15.96 16.61 -19.18
C TYR A 306 16.84 16.48 -20.42
N GLU A 307 17.19 15.25 -20.82
CA GLU A 307 17.91 14.97 -22.08
C GLU A 307 17.00 15.28 -23.28
N GLU A 308 15.74 14.84 -23.29
CA GLU A 308 14.76 15.20 -24.33
C GLU A 308 14.50 16.71 -24.38
N PHE A 309 14.43 17.38 -23.23
CA PHE A 309 14.31 18.84 -23.17
C PHE A 309 15.55 19.54 -23.74
N ARG A 310 16.78 19.10 -23.41
CA ARG A 310 18.02 19.65 -23.99
C ARG A 310 18.12 19.38 -25.50
N ILE A 311 17.70 18.22 -25.96
CA ILE A 311 17.71 17.88 -27.39
C ILE A 311 16.72 18.77 -28.14
N ASN A 312 15.50 18.94 -27.64
CA ASN A 312 14.52 19.85 -28.25
C ASN A 312 14.98 21.32 -28.21
N GLU A 313 15.64 21.75 -27.14
CA GLU A 313 16.21 23.10 -27.03
C GLU A 313 17.34 23.32 -28.06
N MET A 314 18.21 22.31 -28.24
CA MET A 314 19.24 22.33 -29.28
C MET A 314 18.65 22.29 -30.70
N GLU A 315 17.62 21.48 -30.95
CA GLU A 315 16.95 21.42 -32.25
C GLU A 315 16.33 22.77 -32.63
N ASN A 316 15.61 23.41 -31.69
CA ASN A 316 15.03 24.74 -31.93
C ASN A 316 16.11 25.80 -32.22
N THR A 317 17.25 25.76 -31.52
CA THR A 317 18.35 26.69 -31.76
C THR A 317 19.01 26.45 -33.12
N LEU A 318 19.05 25.19 -33.56
CA LEU A 318 19.60 24.82 -34.87
C LEU A 318 18.69 25.29 -36.00
N GLU A 319 17.37 25.14 -35.87
CA GLU A 319 16.38 25.66 -36.83
C GLU A 319 16.49 27.19 -36.96
N GLU A 320 16.57 27.92 -35.85
CA GLU A 320 16.71 29.39 -35.86
C GLU A 320 18.01 29.84 -36.58
N HIS A 321 19.10 29.09 -36.42
CA HIS A 321 20.34 29.37 -37.14
C HIS A 321 20.28 29.02 -38.62
N LEU A 322 19.54 27.97 -39.01
CA LEU A 322 19.36 27.60 -40.41
C LEU A 322 18.52 28.66 -41.15
N ASP A 323 17.41 29.10 -40.56
CA ASP A 323 16.56 30.17 -41.11
C ASP A 323 17.38 31.45 -41.31
N ARG A 324 18.27 31.78 -40.36
CA ARG A 324 19.13 32.96 -40.46
C ARG A 324 20.20 32.86 -41.56
N ILE A 325 20.68 31.65 -41.84
CA ILE A 325 21.62 31.43 -42.95
C ILE A 325 20.89 31.60 -44.27
N GLU A 326 19.66 31.08 -44.38
CA GLU A 326 18.85 31.20 -45.60
C GLU A 326 18.51 32.67 -45.91
N GLU A 327 18.13 33.47 -44.91
CA GLU A 327 17.94 34.92 -45.06
C GLU A 327 19.21 35.64 -45.56
N LEU A 328 20.38 35.28 -45.02
CA LEU A 328 21.66 35.89 -45.42
C LEU A 328 22.09 35.47 -46.84
N GLU A 329 21.78 34.25 -47.26
CA GLU A 329 22.02 33.79 -48.63
C GLU A 329 21.16 34.57 -49.64
N GLU A 330 19.89 34.82 -49.31
CA GLU A 330 19.00 35.67 -50.11
C GLU A 330 19.52 37.12 -50.20
N GLU A 331 19.90 37.75 -49.09
CA GLU A 331 20.46 39.11 -49.08
C GLU A 331 21.75 39.20 -49.92
N ILE A 332 22.63 38.20 -49.84
CA ILE A 332 23.87 38.17 -50.62
C ILE A 332 23.58 38.07 -52.12
N ASP A 333 22.60 37.26 -52.50
CA ASP A 333 22.24 37.08 -53.91
C ASP A 333 21.50 38.30 -54.48
N GLU A 334 20.69 39.01 -53.68
CA GLU A 334 20.15 40.33 -54.05
C GLU A 334 21.29 41.34 -54.30
N ILE A 335 22.26 41.44 -53.40
CA ILE A 335 23.39 42.37 -53.54
C ILE A 335 24.26 42.01 -54.77
N LYS A 336 24.45 40.72 -55.09
CA LYS A 336 25.17 40.33 -56.31
C LYS A 336 24.41 40.71 -57.57
N ASN A 337 23.09 40.57 -57.57
CA ASN A 337 22.25 40.94 -58.70
C ASN A 337 22.21 42.47 -58.90
N GLU A 338 22.18 43.27 -57.83
CA GLU A 338 22.26 44.73 -57.92
C GLU A 338 23.63 45.26 -58.39
N ASN A 339 24.72 44.52 -58.17
CA ASN A 339 26.07 44.91 -58.60
C ASN A 339 26.47 44.36 -59.98
N SER A 340 25.56 43.69 -60.70
CA SER A 340 25.81 43.13 -62.03
C SER A 340 25.13 43.88 -63.18
N ASP A 341 24.40 44.96 -62.87
CA ASP A 341 23.96 46.03 -63.78
C ASP A 341 24.89 47.25 -63.70
#